data_AF-A0A653C8G4-F1
#
_entry.id   AF-A0A653C8G4-F1
#
_cell.length_a   1.000
_cell.length_b   1.000
_cell.length_c   1.000
_cell.angle_alpha   90.00
_cell.angle_beta   90.00
_cell.angle_gamma   90.00
#
_symmetry.space_group_name_H-M   'P 1'
#
loop_
_entity.id
_entity.type
_entity.pdbx_description
1 polymer ?
#
loop_
_entity_poly.entity_id
_entity_poly.type
_entity_poly.pdbx_seq_one_letter_code
_entity_poly.pdbx_strand_id
1 'polypeptide(L)'
;MLSYYISYATRSYIAVYSIDCFKCISINGEYPPCEDPFHNNYTTEILHSPCMGGRKGRDGLFPATSCIKITGIIDETGEKMILRGCALDSGTLTTDTEIVRMSHCGGFYYDGKYVKGCVQSCNDVDACNSAKQEKPPLFSFISLNSIVVACHFISFM
;
A
#
# COMPACT_ATOMS: atom_id res chain seq x y z
N MET A 1 13.82 41.56 47.82
CA MET A 1 12.70 40.77 47.27
C MET A 1 12.24 41.44 45.98
N LEU A 2 11.82 40.62 45.01
CA LEU A 2 11.20 40.95 43.71
C LEU A 2 12.16 41.22 42.55
N SER A 3 12.10 40.60 41.38
CA SER A 3 11.49 39.35 40.87
C SER A 3 12.12 39.18 39.48
N TYR A 4 12.97 38.17 39.25
CA TYR A 4 13.47 37.84 37.91
C TYR A 4 12.38 37.04 37.17
N TYR A 5 11.66 37.68 36.26
CA TYR A 5 10.72 36.98 35.36
C TYR A 5 11.52 36.32 34.23
N ILE A 6 11.76 35.01 34.35
CA ILE A 6 12.27 34.19 33.24
C ILE A 6 11.10 33.94 32.28
N SER A 7 11.13 34.58 31.12
CA SER A 7 10.19 34.31 30.03
C SER A 7 10.58 32.99 29.37
N TYR A 8 9.85 31.91 29.69
CA TYR A 8 9.97 30.63 28.99
C TYR A 8 9.25 30.73 27.64
N ALA A 9 9.98 31.04 26.57
CA ALA A 9 9.48 30.86 25.21
C ALA A 9 9.40 29.34 24.92
N THR A 10 8.23 28.74 25.12
CA THR A 10 7.95 27.37 24.69
C THR A 10 7.94 27.33 23.17
N ARG A 11 9.00 26.80 22.56
CA ARG A 11 9.08 26.59 21.11
C ARG A 11 8.16 25.43 20.73
N SER A 12 6.96 25.74 20.24
CA SER A 12 6.06 24.74 19.65
C SER A 12 6.70 24.18 18.38
N TYR A 13 7.22 22.95 18.43
CA TYR A 13 7.65 22.23 17.24
C TYR A 13 6.42 21.74 16.50
N ILE A 14 6.20 22.24 15.28
CA ILE A 14 5.19 21.68 14.38
C ILE A 14 5.72 20.31 13.95
N ALA A 15 5.12 19.22 14.48
CA ALA A 15 5.42 17.88 14.00
C ALA A 15 4.91 17.75 12.57
N VAL A 16 5.82 17.48 11.63
CA VAL A 16 5.45 17.16 10.26
C VAL A 16 5.16 15.65 10.23
N TYR A 17 3.90 15.29 9.97
CA TYR A 17 3.46 13.90 9.93
C TYR A 17 3.79 13.28 8.57
N SER A 18 4.35 12.07 8.59
CA SER A 18 4.65 11.26 7.42
C SER A 18 4.12 9.86 7.69
N ILE A 19 3.48 9.25 6.70
CA ILE A 19 3.08 7.85 6.82
C ILE A 19 4.27 6.91 6.53
N ASP A 20 4.10 5.64 6.87
CA ASP A 20 5.01 4.55 6.56
C ASP A 20 4.48 3.72 5.40
N CYS A 21 5.31 3.37 4.42
CA CYS A 21 4.90 2.50 3.30
C CYS A 21 5.93 1.42 3.04
N PHE A 22 5.47 0.32 2.46
CA PHE A 22 6.39 -0.63 1.85
C PHE A 22 7.03 0.00 0.61
N LYS A 23 8.35 -0.09 0.50
CA LYS A 23 9.11 0.42 -0.64
C LYS A 23 10.03 -0.66 -1.16
N CYS A 24 9.77 -1.10 -2.39
CA CYS A 24 10.54 -2.15 -3.03
C CYS A 24 10.22 -2.20 -4.53
N ILE A 25 11.08 -2.88 -5.27
CA ILE A 25 10.82 -3.28 -6.65
C ILE A 25 11.19 -4.75 -6.80
N SER A 26 10.42 -5.47 -7.60
CA SER A 26 10.73 -6.81 -8.06
C SER A 26 10.40 -6.89 -9.55
N ILE A 27 11.38 -7.35 -10.33
CA ILE A 27 11.23 -7.65 -11.75
C ILE A 27 11.38 -9.16 -11.87
N ASN A 28 10.44 -9.80 -12.54
CA ASN A 28 10.42 -11.23 -12.77
C ASN A 28 10.60 -12.09 -11.50
N GLY A 29 10.14 -11.59 -10.34
CA GLY A 29 10.24 -12.30 -9.06
C GLY A 29 11.62 -12.26 -8.40
N GLU A 30 12.55 -11.42 -8.86
CA GLU A 30 13.89 -11.27 -8.29
C GLU A 30 13.90 -10.87 -6.80
N TYR A 31 12.83 -10.23 -6.32
CA TYR A 31 12.70 -9.84 -4.92
C TYR A 31 11.37 -10.33 -4.31
N PRO A 32 11.31 -11.62 -3.89
CA PRO A 32 10.11 -12.25 -3.34
C PRO A 32 9.42 -11.49 -2.19
N PRO A 33 10.15 -10.79 -1.29
CA PRO A 33 9.49 -10.00 -0.25
C PRO A 33 8.60 -8.86 -0.77
N CYS A 34 8.81 -8.38 -2.01
CA CYS A 34 7.98 -7.35 -2.64
C CYS A 34 6.78 -7.91 -3.41
N GLU A 35 6.83 -9.19 -3.76
CA GLU A 35 5.85 -9.89 -4.59
C GLU A 35 4.51 -10.11 -3.85
N ASP A 36 3.54 -10.65 -4.59
CA ASP A 36 2.29 -11.17 -4.03
C ASP A 36 2.29 -12.71 -4.09
N PRO A 37 1.93 -13.43 -3.01
CA PRO A 37 1.61 -12.92 -1.67
C PRO A 37 2.79 -12.22 -0.99
N PHE A 38 2.49 -11.18 -0.20
CA PHE A 38 3.53 -10.40 0.48
C PHE A 38 4.04 -11.17 1.71
N HIS A 39 5.33 -11.47 1.68
CA HIS A 39 5.99 -12.19 2.76
C HIS A 39 6.80 -11.21 3.61
N ASN A 40 6.15 -10.58 4.59
CA ASN A 40 6.81 -9.63 5.49
C ASN A 40 7.82 -10.27 6.46
N ASN A 41 7.84 -11.60 6.55
CA ASN A 41 8.73 -12.34 7.46
C ASN A 41 10.19 -12.39 6.97
N TYR A 42 10.49 -11.94 5.76
CA TYR A 42 11.86 -11.95 5.24
C TYR A 42 12.69 -10.78 5.75
N THR A 43 12.14 -9.56 5.77
CA THR A 43 12.84 -8.36 6.26
C THR A 43 11.84 -7.27 6.70
N THR A 44 12.14 -6.62 7.84
CA THR A 44 11.46 -5.38 8.27
C THR A 44 11.95 -4.16 7.50
N GLU A 45 13.03 -4.29 6.72
CA GLU A 45 13.69 -3.21 5.98
C GLU A 45 12.84 -2.62 4.84
N ILE A 46 11.82 -3.35 4.39
CA ILE A 46 10.95 -2.91 3.28
C ILE A 46 9.96 -1.85 3.74
N LEU A 47 9.63 -1.80 5.03
CA LEU A 47 8.78 -0.75 5.60
C LEU A 47 9.64 0.48 5.88
N HIS A 48 9.41 1.56 5.14
CA HIS A 48 10.16 2.80 5.32
C HIS A 48 9.41 3.77 6.23
N SER A 49 10.08 4.18 7.32
CA SER A 49 9.59 5.14 8.30
C SER A 49 10.65 6.19 8.67
N PRO A 50 10.41 7.50 8.51
CA PRO A 50 9.28 8.09 7.77
C PRO A 50 9.39 7.84 6.26
N CYS A 51 8.29 7.56 5.59
CA CYS A 51 8.31 7.37 4.15
C CYS A 51 8.39 8.72 3.42
N MET A 52 9.44 8.92 2.63
CA MET A 52 9.66 10.17 1.90
C MET A 52 9.54 9.93 0.39
N GLY A 53 8.80 10.79 -0.31
CA GLY A 53 8.57 10.72 -1.75
C GLY A 53 8.99 12.00 -2.48
N GLY A 54 9.21 11.88 -3.79
CA GLY A 54 9.44 13.03 -4.65
C GLY A 54 8.14 13.77 -4.98
N ARG A 55 8.23 15.06 -5.28
CA ARG A 55 7.09 15.89 -5.71
C ARG A 55 7.35 16.48 -7.09
N LYS A 56 6.40 16.33 -8.02
CA LYS A 56 6.53 16.89 -9.38
C LYS A 56 6.80 18.40 -9.31
N GLY A 57 7.83 18.85 -10.03
CA GLY A 57 8.21 20.26 -10.11
C GLY A 57 8.91 20.79 -8.85
N ARG A 58 9.41 19.93 -7.96
CA ARG A 58 10.23 20.32 -6.81
C ARG A 58 11.40 19.35 -6.62
N ASP A 59 12.55 19.92 -6.30
CA ASP A 59 13.73 19.14 -5.95
C ASP A 59 13.68 18.72 -4.47
N GLY A 60 14.14 17.50 -4.21
CA GLY A 60 14.20 16.94 -2.86
C GLY A 60 13.07 15.98 -2.52
N LEU A 61 13.12 15.50 -1.29
CA LEU A 61 12.18 14.52 -0.73
C LEU A 61 11.25 15.19 0.25
N PHE A 62 9.99 14.77 0.23
CA PHE A 62 8.92 15.31 1.05
C PHE A 62 8.19 14.20 1.82
N PRO A 63 7.65 14.49 3.01
CA PRO A 63 6.85 13.56 3.80
C PRO A 63 5.69 12.99 2.99
N ALA A 64 5.61 11.67 2.88
CA ALA A 64 4.57 11.03 2.12
C ALA A 64 3.23 11.09 2.85
N THR A 65 2.15 11.23 2.07
CA THR A 65 0.75 11.16 2.54
C THR A 65 0.03 9.93 1.99
N SER A 66 0.67 9.20 1.09
CA SER A 66 0.06 8.11 0.34
C SER A 66 1.08 7.01 0.03
N CYS A 67 0.61 5.76 0.02
CA CYS A 67 1.36 4.63 -0.47
C CYS A 67 0.85 4.22 -1.85
N ILE A 68 1.76 3.81 -2.73
CA ILE A 68 1.43 3.26 -4.05
C ILE A 68 1.92 1.82 -4.18
N LYS A 69 1.16 1.05 -4.94
CA LYS A 69 1.53 -0.27 -5.45
C LYS A 69 1.25 -0.31 -6.95
N ILE A 70 2.24 -0.69 -7.72
CA ILE A 70 2.19 -0.84 -9.16
C ILE A 70 2.42 -2.30 -9.51
N THR A 71 1.54 -2.86 -10.32
CA THR A 71 1.69 -4.21 -10.88
C THR A 71 1.52 -4.12 -12.38
N GLY A 72 2.50 -4.58 -13.15
CA GLY A 72 2.44 -4.51 -14.61
C GLY A 72 3.38 -5.47 -15.30
N ILE A 73 3.37 -5.40 -16.63
CA ILE A 73 4.23 -6.16 -17.54
C ILE A 73 5.06 -5.17 -18.37
N ILE A 74 6.36 -5.39 -18.44
CA ILE A 74 7.26 -4.63 -19.30
C ILE A 74 7.00 -5.04 -20.75
N ASP A 75 6.67 -4.08 -21.62
CA ASP A 75 6.20 -4.38 -22.99
C ASP A 75 7.30 -5.00 -23.87
N GLU A 76 8.57 -4.64 -23.62
CA GLU A 76 9.72 -5.13 -24.39
C GLU A 76 10.12 -6.57 -24.02
N THR A 77 10.13 -6.91 -22.73
CA THR A 77 10.64 -8.21 -22.23
C THR A 77 9.54 -9.18 -21.84
N GLY A 78 8.30 -8.71 -21.63
CA GLY A 78 7.21 -9.50 -21.09
C GLY A 78 7.34 -9.81 -19.60
N GLU A 79 8.32 -9.23 -18.90
CA GLU A 79 8.58 -9.50 -17.49
C GLU A 79 7.54 -8.82 -16.59
N LYS A 80 7.13 -9.55 -15.55
CA LYS A 80 6.28 -9.01 -14.49
C LYS A 80 7.07 -8.03 -13.63
N MET A 81 6.49 -6.87 -13.37
CA MET A 81 7.03 -5.85 -12.49
C MET A 81 6.05 -5.58 -11.34
N ILE A 82 6.57 -5.62 -10.11
CA ILE A 82 5.88 -5.11 -8.92
C ILE A 82 6.74 -4.01 -8.31
N LEU A 83 6.12 -2.86 -8.06
CA LEU A 83 6.76 -1.73 -7.38
C LEU A 83 5.85 -1.23 -6.26
N ARG A 84 6.44 -0.97 -5.09
CA ARG A 84 5.78 -0.34 -3.95
C ARG A 84 6.58 0.90 -3.56
N GLY A 85 5.91 1.97 -3.13
CA GLY A 85 6.63 3.16 -2.70
C GLY A 85 5.76 4.21 -2.03
N CYS A 86 6.43 5.25 -1.54
CA CYS A 86 5.82 6.44 -0.99
C CYS A 86 5.45 7.42 -2.12
N ALA A 87 4.34 8.11 -1.97
CA ALA A 87 3.90 9.15 -2.89
C ALA A 87 3.23 10.32 -2.12
N LEU A 88 3.11 11.45 -2.81
CA LEU A 88 2.49 12.66 -2.28
C LEU A 88 1.34 13.10 -3.17
N ASP A 89 0.17 13.32 -2.58
CA ASP A 89 -0.88 14.12 -3.23
C ASP A 89 -0.39 15.57 -3.27
N SER A 90 -0.20 16.11 -4.48
CA SER A 90 0.37 17.45 -4.65
C SER A 90 -0.69 18.55 -4.56
N GLY A 91 -1.95 18.21 -4.29
CA GLY A 91 -3.03 19.19 -4.13
C GLY A 91 -3.45 19.87 -5.43
N THR A 92 -2.94 19.47 -6.59
CA THR A 92 -3.20 20.13 -7.88
C THR A 92 -4.58 19.79 -8.41
N LEU A 93 -5.26 20.74 -9.07
CA LEU A 93 -6.66 20.59 -9.53
C LEU A 93 -6.85 19.54 -10.63
N THR A 94 -5.78 18.99 -11.21
CA THR A 94 -5.82 17.99 -12.28
C THR A 94 -5.44 16.62 -11.76
N THR A 95 -6.42 15.70 -11.70
CA THR A 95 -6.23 14.27 -11.37
C THR A 95 -5.17 13.61 -12.24
N ASP A 96 -4.99 14.08 -13.47
CA ASP A 96 -4.20 13.42 -14.51
C ASP A 96 -2.69 13.64 -14.36
N THR A 97 -2.28 14.52 -13.44
CA THR A 97 -0.87 14.77 -13.13
C THR A 97 -0.41 14.15 -11.83
N GLU A 98 -1.30 13.49 -11.09
CA GLU A 98 -1.03 12.93 -9.77
C GLU A 98 -1.41 11.45 -9.71
N ILE A 99 -0.40 10.59 -9.83
CA ILE A 99 -0.49 9.12 -9.81
C ILE A 99 -1.24 8.55 -8.60
N VAL A 100 -1.36 9.34 -7.54
CA VAL A 100 -1.93 8.97 -6.24
C VAL A 100 -3.42 9.17 -6.12
N ARG A 101 -4.05 9.98 -6.98
CA ARG A 101 -5.44 10.40 -6.76
C ARG A 101 -6.48 9.36 -7.13
N MET A 102 -6.16 8.41 -8.00
CA MET A 102 -7.08 7.36 -8.41
C MET A 102 -6.32 6.09 -8.77
N SER A 103 -6.82 4.95 -8.28
CA SER A 103 -6.37 3.65 -8.77
C SER A 103 -6.85 3.48 -10.21
N HIS A 104 -5.92 3.31 -11.15
CA HIS A 104 -6.21 3.19 -12.57
C HIS A 104 -5.23 2.24 -13.25
N CYS A 105 -5.61 1.73 -14.43
CA CYS A 105 -4.77 0.87 -15.24
C CYS A 105 -4.47 1.53 -16.57
N GLY A 106 -3.26 1.33 -17.09
CA GLY A 106 -2.79 1.96 -18.31
C GLY A 106 -1.33 1.64 -18.61
N GLY A 107 -0.79 2.34 -19.59
CA GLY A 107 0.64 2.31 -19.92
C GLY A 107 1.37 3.48 -19.30
N PHE A 108 2.56 3.25 -18.77
CA PHE A 108 3.45 4.30 -18.25
C PHE A 108 4.90 3.91 -18.51
N TYR A 109 5.79 4.91 -18.42
CA TYR A 109 7.23 4.68 -18.49
C TYR A 109 7.83 4.58 -17.09
N TYR A 110 8.63 3.54 -16.87
CA TYR A 110 9.44 3.38 -15.67
C TYR A 110 10.88 3.09 -16.09
N ASP A 111 11.82 3.93 -15.64
CA ASP A 111 13.25 3.80 -15.97
C ASP A 111 13.52 3.56 -17.46
N GLY A 112 12.85 4.34 -18.32
CA GLY A 112 12.95 4.23 -19.78
C GLY A 112 12.16 3.08 -20.42
N LYS A 113 11.62 2.15 -19.64
CA LYS A 113 10.85 1.00 -20.13
C LYS A 113 9.35 1.29 -20.15
N TYR A 114 8.66 0.89 -21.21
CA TYR A 114 7.21 0.97 -21.26
C TYR A 114 6.58 -0.20 -20.50
N VAL A 115 5.69 0.11 -19.55
CA VAL A 115 5.05 -0.87 -18.66
C VAL A 115 3.54 -0.71 -18.78
N LYS A 116 2.82 -1.81 -19.00
CA LYS A 116 1.36 -1.87 -18.96
C LYS A 116 0.93 -2.49 -17.65
N GLY A 117 0.15 -1.78 -16.85
CA GLY A 117 -0.21 -2.25 -15.52
C GLY A 117 -1.28 -1.43 -14.84
N CYS A 118 -1.46 -1.70 -13.55
CA CYS A 118 -2.37 -0.99 -12.68
C CYS A 118 -1.61 -0.35 -11.53
N VAL A 119 -2.00 0.88 -11.20
CA VAL A 119 -1.57 1.61 -10.01
C VAL A 119 -2.70 1.53 -8.99
N GLN A 120 -2.35 1.16 -7.77
CA GLN A 120 -3.20 1.18 -6.59
C GLN A 120 -2.63 2.16 -5.59
N SER A 121 -3.46 3.08 -5.10
CA SER A 121 -3.07 4.06 -4.08
C SER A 121 -3.98 3.97 -2.85
N CYS A 122 -3.41 4.30 -1.70
CA CYS A 122 -4.11 4.43 -0.43
C CYS A 122 -3.45 5.56 0.37
N ASN A 123 -4.23 6.26 1.19
CA ASN A 123 -3.83 7.54 1.80
C ASN A 123 -3.99 7.47 3.32
N ASP A 124 -3.19 8.26 4.03
CA ASP A 124 -3.29 8.52 5.48
C ASP A 124 -3.34 7.27 6.37
N VAL A 125 -2.79 6.15 5.89
CA VAL A 125 -2.74 4.87 6.61
C VAL A 125 -1.40 4.20 6.36
N ASP A 126 -0.70 3.85 7.44
CA ASP A 126 0.59 3.16 7.37
C ASP A 126 0.46 1.76 6.75
N ALA A 127 1.46 1.37 5.96
CA ALA A 127 1.62 0.05 5.37
C ALA A 127 0.41 -0.45 4.54
N CYS A 128 -0.42 0.47 4.04
CA CYS A 128 -1.65 0.14 3.33
C CYS A 128 -1.41 -0.47 1.93
N ASN A 129 -0.21 -0.29 1.37
CA ASN A 129 0.22 -0.91 0.11
C ASN A 129 0.79 -2.32 0.29
N SER A 130 0.23 -3.10 1.23
CA SER A 130 0.53 -4.53 1.45
C SER A 130 -0.09 -5.43 0.37
N ALA A 131 0.22 -6.74 0.36
CA ALA A 131 -0.49 -7.66 -0.54
C ALA A 131 -1.96 -7.75 -0.11
N LYS A 132 -2.87 -7.76 -1.09
CA LYS A 132 -4.23 -8.24 -0.81
C LYS A 132 -4.13 -9.72 -0.49
N GLN A 133 -4.54 -10.13 0.72
CA GLN A 133 -4.85 -11.54 0.95
C GLN A 133 -6.08 -11.86 0.09
N GLU A 134 -5.92 -12.74 -0.89
CA GLU A 134 -7.08 -13.39 -1.49
C GLU A 134 -7.74 -14.20 -0.37
N LYS A 135 -8.84 -13.69 0.19
CA LYS A 135 -9.69 -14.52 1.05
C LYS A 135 -10.19 -15.65 0.14
N PRO A 136 -9.89 -16.93 0.43
CA PRO A 136 -10.53 -18.01 -0.32
C PRO A 136 -12.04 -17.82 -0.23
N PRO A 137 -12.80 -18.08 -1.31
CA PRO A 137 -14.25 -17.94 -1.28
C PRO A 137 -14.77 -18.73 -0.10
N LEU A 138 -15.45 -18.03 0.81
CA LEU A 138 -16.05 -18.60 2.01
C LEU A 138 -17.28 -19.40 1.54
N PHE A 139 -17.03 -20.59 1.01
CA PHE A 139 -18.10 -21.57 0.78
C PHE A 139 -18.65 -21.92 2.16
N SER A 140 -19.76 -21.28 2.49
CA SER A 140 -20.61 -21.65 3.60
C SER A 140 -21.11 -23.07 3.35
N PHE A 141 -20.41 -24.06 3.89
CA PHE A 141 -20.93 -25.41 3.99
C PHE A 141 -22.06 -25.38 5.02
N ILE A 142 -23.28 -25.04 4.57
CA ILE A 142 -24.49 -25.35 5.31
C ILE A 142 -24.59 -26.87 5.31
N SER A 143 -24.13 -27.51 6.39
CA SER A 143 -24.27 -28.93 6.61
C SER A 143 -25.76 -29.28 6.74
N LEU A 144 -26.36 -29.80 5.67
CA LEU A 144 -27.73 -30.34 5.61
C LEU A 144 -27.92 -31.66 6.41
N ASN A 145 -27.13 -31.89 7.47
CA ASN A 145 -27.15 -33.14 8.23
C ASN A 145 -28.06 -33.16 9.48
N SER A 146 -28.94 -32.16 9.65
CA SER A 146 -29.88 -32.16 10.78
C SER A 146 -31.26 -32.74 10.47
N ILE A 147 -31.57 -33.11 9.23
CA ILE A 147 -32.91 -33.64 8.87
C ILE A 147 -32.95 -35.17 8.93
N VAL A 148 -31.84 -35.89 8.71
CA VAL A 148 -31.85 -37.36 8.67
C VAL A 148 -31.97 -38.00 10.06
N VAL A 149 -31.55 -37.31 11.12
CA VAL A 149 -31.69 -37.82 12.50
C VAL A 149 -33.14 -37.77 12.99
N ALA A 150 -33.98 -36.87 12.45
CA ALA A 150 -35.40 -36.80 12.84
C ALA A 150 -36.23 -37.96 12.25
N CYS A 151 -35.87 -38.50 11.09
CA CYS A 151 -36.61 -39.62 10.49
C CYS A 151 -36.35 -40.97 11.19
N HIS A 152 -35.18 -41.18 11.80
CA HIS A 152 -34.89 -42.46 12.43
C HIS A 152 -35.56 -42.66 13.79
N PHE A 153 -36.00 -41.58 14.46
CA PHE A 153 -36.68 -41.65 15.76
C PHE A 153 -38.19 -41.90 15.66
N ILE A 154 -38.83 -41.65 14.51
CA ILE A 154 -40.29 -41.81 14.37
C ILE A 154 -40.68 -43.25 13.99
N SER A 155 -39.74 -44.07 13.51
CA SER A 155 -40.02 -45.49 13.17
C SER A 155 -39.84 -46.48 14.33
N PHE A 156 -39.54 -46.01 15.56
CA PHE A 156 -39.32 -46.85 16.74
C PHE A 156 -40.27 -46.54 17.92
N MET A 157 -41.39 -45.86 17.69
CA MET A 157 -42.51 -45.75 18.63
C MET A 157 -43.79 -46.30 18.01
#